data_AF-A0A1A9F2N5-F1
#
_entry.id   AF-A0A1A9F2N5-F1
#
_cell.length_a   1.000
_cell.length_b   1.000
_cell.length_c   1.000
_cell.angle_alpha   90.00
_cell.angle_beta   90.00
_cell.angle_gamma   90.00
#
_symmetry.space_group_name_H-M   'P 1'
#
loop_
_entity.id
_entity.type
_entity.pdbx_description
1 polymer ?
#
loop_
_entity_poly.entity_id
_entity_poly.type
_entity_poly.pdbx_seq_one_letter_code
_entity_poly.pdbx_strand_id
1 'polypeptide(L)'
;MKTIDGQALWHSLGASHFREMSTFGALPDSTVQRLLTEGKVRQLDKGEVLYRAGDRVYSFFVVISGKLAMYICAEDQYAFSRHHIRGEELGFVAMIGLHDRVGTAVAAEETLVAEISSDQFLELHISEPEAFGLLLLNLSREMARGIRQLNNIIVQMSMQQNTGKAG
;
A
#
# COMPACT_ATOMS: atom_id res chain seq x y z
N MET A 1 3.16 6.28 -16.12
CA MET A 1 3.05 4.97 -15.48
C MET A 1 2.87 3.92 -16.56
N LYS A 2 3.67 2.85 -16.54
CA LYS A 2 3.59 1.74 -17.49
C LYS A 2 3.43 0.40 -16.78
N THR A 3 2.91 -0.59 -17.48
CA THR A 3 2.86 -1.99 -17.01
C THR A 3 4.18 -2.67 -17.31
N ILE A 4 4.67 -3.47 -16.37
CA ILE A 4 5.81 -4.37 -16.61
C ILE A 4 5.37 -5.83 -16.41
N ASP A 5 6.09 -6.75 -17.05
CA ASP A 5 5.83 -8.17 -16.97
C ASP A 5 6.19 -8.71 -15.57
N GLY A 6 5.18 -9.21 -14.85
CA GLY A 6 5.33 -9.78 -13.52
C GLY A 6 6.17 -11.06 -13.50
N GLN A 7 6.15 -11.87 -14.58
CA GLN A 7 6.94 -13.09 -14.68
C GLN A 7 8.43 -12.76 -14.82
N ALA A 8 8.76 -11.83 -15.72
CA ALA A 8 10.13 -11.35 -15.88
C ALA A 8 10.67 -10.71 -14.59
N LEU A 9 9.83 -9.93 -13.89
CA LEU A 9 10.20 -9.33 -12.61
C LEU A 9 10.46 -10.37 -11.51
N TRP A 10 9.60 -11.37 -11.40
CA TRP A 10 9.76 -12.47 -10.45
C TRP A 10 11.11 -13.18 -10.64
N HIS A 11 11.47 -13.50 -11.88
CA HIS A 11 12.76 -14.10 -12.21
C HIS A 11 13.95 -13.18 -11.90
N SER A 12 13.81 -11.87 -12.15
CA SER A 12 14.89 -10.91 -11.93
C SER A 12 15.19 -10.65 -10.45
N LEU A 13 14.16 -10.56 -9.60
CA LEU A 13 14.32 -10.22 -8.18
C LEU A 13 14.43 -11.45 -7.28
N GLY A 14 13.90 -12.59 -7.73
CA GLY A 14 13.89 -13.85 -6.98
C GLY A 14 12.86 -13.86 -5.85
N ALA A 15 12.46 -15.07 -5.44
CA ALA A 15 11.39 -15.27 -4.46
C ALA A 15 11.72 -14.68 -3.07
N SER A 16 12.98 -14.71 -2.64
CA SER A 16 13.41 -14.14 -1.35
C SER A 16 13.11 -12.65 -1.25
N HIS A 17 13.25 -11.89 -2.35
CA HIS A 17 12.94 -10.46 -2.37
C HIS A 17 11.52 -10.17 -1.95
N PHE A 18 10.57 -11.01 -2.34
CA PHE A 18 9.15 -10.81 -2.00
C PHE A 18 8.80 -11.37 -0.62
N ARG A 19 9.36 -12.51 -0.21
CA ARG A 19 9.11 -13.10 1.13
C ARG A 19 9.51 -12.19 2.29
N GLU A 20 10.51 -11.35 2.11
CA GLU A 20 10.96 -10.40 3.13
C GLU A 20 10.04 -9.17 3.27
N MET A 21 9.09 -8.98 2.37
CA MET A 21 8.15 -7.85 2.42
C MET A 21 7.09 -8.07 3.50
N SER A 22 6.72 -7.00 4.22
CA SER A 22 5.71 -7.12 5.30
C SER A 22 4.36 -7.60 4.79
N THR A 23 3.92 -7.15 3.62
CA THR A 23 2.64 -7.57 3.01
C THR A 23 2.66 -9.04 2.53
N PHE A 24 3.78 -9.51 1.96
CA PHE A 24 3.88 -10.85 1.38
C PHE A 24 4.55 -11.88 2.29
N GLY A 25 4.96 -11.49 3.50
CA GLY A 25 5.63 -12.37 4.45
C GLY A 25 4.80 -13.61 4.76
N ALA A 26 5.49 -14.76 4.83
CA ALA A 26 4.93 -16.09 5.06
C ALA A 26 3.95 -16.62 3.99
N LEU A 27 3.67 -15.88 2.91
CA LEU A 27 2.91 -16.41 1.79
C LEU A 27 3.74 -17.47 1.03
N PRO A 28 3.09 -18.49 0.44
CA PRO A 28 3.76 -19.38 -0.51
C PRO A 28 4.30 -18.60 -1.71
N ASP A 29 5.52 -18.95 -2.15
CA ASP A 29 6.16 -18.31 -3.30
C ASP A 29 5.26 -18.39 -4.56
N SER A 30 4.57 -19.51 -4.75
CA SER A 30 3.62 -19.71 -5.85
C SER A 30 2.46 -18.73 -5.82
N THR A 31 1.96 -18.37 -4.62
CA THR A 31 0.87 -17.41 -4.46
C THR A 31 1.34 -16.01 -4.84
N VAL A 32 2.50 -15.59 -4.34
CA VAL A 32 3.06 -14.27 -4.67
C VAL A 32 3.38 -14.17 -6.16
N GLN A 33 3.98 -15.20 -6.74
CA GLN A 33 4.23 -15.26 -8.18
C GLN A 33 2.92 -15.13 -8.97
N ARG A 34 1.85 -15.83 -8.57
CA ARG A 34 0.54 -15.74 -9.23
C ARG A 34 -0.03 -14.32 -9.17
N LEU A 35 -0.02 -13.69 -7.98
CA LEU A 35 -0.49 -12.31 -7.81
C LEU A 35 0.22 -11.32 -8.75
N LEU A 36 1.52 -11.51 -8.98
CA LEU A 36 2.31 -10.68 -9.89
C LEU A 36 2.05 -10.96 -11.37
N THR A 37 1.85 -12.24 -11.72
CA THR A 37 1.80 -12.70 -13.12
C THR A 37 0.40 -12.62 -13.71
N GLU A 38 -0.63 -12.91 -12.92
CA GLU A 38 -2.04 -12.75 -13.30
C GLU A 38 -2.54 -11.34 -13.00
N GLY A 39 -1.79 -10.57 -12.21
CA GLY A 39 -2.08 -9.19 -11.87
C GLY A 39 -1.39 -8.19 -12.78
N LYS A 40 -1.20 -6.99 -12.23
CA LYS A 40 -0.53 -5.89 -12.91
C LYS A 40 0.62 -5.40 -12.05
N VAL A 41 1.81 -5.32 -12.63
CA VAL A 41 2.91 -4.59 -12.00
C VAL A 41 3.07 -3.24 -12.70
N ARG A 42 3.14 -2.16 -11.93
CA ARG A 42 3.29 -0.80 -12.45
C ARG A 42 4.67 -0.26 -12.15
N GLN A 43 5.26 0.38 -13.15
CA GLN A 43 6.42 1.24 -13.00
C GLN A 43 6.00 2.70 -13.10
N LEU A 44 6.45 3.49 -12.14
CA LEU A 44 6.23 4.93 -12.04
C LEU A 44 7.58 5.64 -12.02
N ASP A 45 7.70 6.69 -12.83
CA ASP A 45 8.80 7.62 -12.75
C ASP A 45 8.59 8.59 -11.58
N LYS A 46 9.66 9.23 -11.10
CA LYS A 46 9.56 10.24 -10.05
C LYS A 46 8.59 11.35 -10.44
N GLY A 47 7.66 11.66 -9.54
CA GLY A 47 6.61 12.67 -9.73
C GLY A 47 5.34 12.14 -10.38
N GLU A 48 5.33 10.91 -10.88
CA GLU A 48 4.10 10.32 -11.42
C GLU A 48 3.09 9.98 -10.33
N VAL A 49 1.81 10.16 -10.65
CA VAL A 49 0.71 9.92 -9.74
C VAL A 49 0.18 8.50 -9.95
N LEU A 50 0.11 7.72 -8.87
CA LEU A 50 -0.45 6.37 -8.89
C LEU A 50 -1.98 6.40 -8.88
N TYR A 51 -2.55 7.21 -7.99
CA TYR A 51 -3.99 7.51 -7.91
C TYR A 51 -4.21 8.86 -7.24
N ARG A 52 -5.39 9.45 -7.44
CA ARG A 52 -5.82 10.73 -6.87
C ARG A 52 -6.90 10.56 -5.81
N ALA A 53 -7.02 11.55 -4.95
CA ALA A 53 -8.19 11.67 -4.08
C ALA A 53 -9.47 11.73 -4.91
N GLY A 54 -10.51 11.02 -4.47
CA GLY A 54 -11.79 10.89 -5.18
C GLY A 54 -11.82 9.83 -6.28
N ASP A 55 -10.68 9.21 -6.63
CA ASP A 55 -10.70 8.08 -7.56
C ASP A 55 -11.47 6.91 -6.94
N ARG A 56 -12.27 6.23 -7.76
CA ARG A 56 -12.94 4.99 -7.37
C ARG A 56 -11.92 3.88 -7.09
N VAL A 57 -12.24 3.01 -6.14
CA VAL A 57 -11.32 1.97 -5.68
C VAL A 57 -11.71 0.59 -6.21
N TYR A 58 -10.79 -0.03 -6.94
CA TYR A 58 -10.90 -1.40 -7.47
C TYR A 58 -9.66 -2.26 -7.18
N SER A 59 -8.68 -1.70 -6.47
CA SER A 59 -7.40 -2.35 -6.19
C SER A 59 -6.71 -1.71 -4.98
N PHE A 60 -5.74 -2.43 -4.43
CA PHE A 60 -4.69 -1.87 -3.58
C PHE A 60 -3.34 -2.17 -4.18
N PHE A 61 -2.29 -1.58 -3.62
CA PHE A 61 -0.94 -1.67 -4.16
C PHE A 61 0.04 -2.11 -3.09
N VAL A 62 1.08 -2.83 -3.50
CA VAL A 62 2.21 -3.19 -2.64
C VAL A 62 3.48 -2.66 -3.27
N VAL A 63 4.28 -1.90 -2.52
CA VAL A 63 5.53 -1.33 -3.04
C VAL A 63 6.57 -2.44 -3.17
N ILE A 64 7.00 -2.73 -4.39
CA ILE A 64 8.05 -3.73 -4.69
C ILE A 64 9.44 -3.10 -4.51
N SER A 65 9.60 -1.87 -4.99
CA SER A 65 10.80 -1.04 -4.86
C SER A 65 10.44 0.45 -4.99
N GLY A 66 11.30 1.32 -4.49
CA GLY A 66 11.09 2.77 -4.51
C GLY A 66 10.28 3.28 -3.31
N LYS A 67 9.57 4.40 -3.53
CA LYS A 67 8.90 5.14 -2.47
C LYS A 67 7.73 5.97 -3.01
N LEU A 68 6.57 5.83 -2.38
CA LEU A 68 5.39 6.66 -2.66
C LEU A 68 5.17 7.67 -1.53
N ALA A 69 4.94 8.93 -1.88
CA ALA A 69 4.50 9.97 -0.98
C ALA A 69 2.96 10.06 -1.01
N MET A 70 2.34 10.04 0.17
CA MET A 70 0.90 10.12 0.34
C MET A 70 0.51 11.53 0.76
N TYR A 71 -0.38 12.18 0.00
CA TYR A 71 -0.95 13.48 0.32
C TYR A 71 -2.45 13.35 0.59
N ILE A 72 -2.92 13.84 1.73
CA ILE A 72 -4.34 13.82 2.11
C ILE A 72 -4.91 15.23 1.93
N CYS A 73 -6.11 15.32 1.36
CA CYS A 73 -6.82 16.58 1.19
C CYS A 73 -7.71 16.84 2.41
N ALA A 74 -7.56 17.99 3.04
CA ALA A 74 -8.46 18.51 4.06
C ALA A 74 -8.65 20.01 3.84
N GLU A 75 -9.89 20.50 3.85
CA GLU A 75 -10.23 21.93 3.67
C GLU A 75 -9.53 22.57 2.45
N ASP A 76 -9.58 21.88 1.30
CA ASP A 76 -8.95 22.29 0.03
C ASP A 76 -7.40 22.43 0.08
N GLN A 77 -6.75 21.92 1.13
CA GLN A 77 -5.30 21.86 1.25
C GLN A 77 -4.79 20.41 1.22
N TYR A 78 -3.76 20.18 0.41
CA TYR A 78 -3.04 18.91 0.40
C TYR A 78 -1.90 18.94 1.41
N ALA A 79 -1.98 18.07 2.41
CA ALA A 79 -0.92 17.88 3.38
C ALA A 79 -0.20 16.56 3.14
N PHE A 80 1.14 16.58 3.22
CA PHE A 80 1.93 15.35 3.25
C PHE A 80 1.55 14.53 4.50
N SER A 81 1.22 13.26 4.31
CA SER A 81 0.87 12.34 5.38
C SER A 81 2.06 11.46 5.76
N ARG A 82 2.54 10.63 4.81
CA ARG A 82 3.68 9.74 5.03
C ARG A 82 4.26 9.23 3.70
N HIS A 83 5.40 8.56 3.80
CA HIS A 83 5.92 7.72 2.73
C HIS A 83 5.46 6.27 2.92
N HIS A 84 5.24 5.57 1.81
CA HIS A 84 5.14 4.11 1.74
C HIS A 84 6.38 3.56 1.05
N ILE A 85 7.02 2.57 1.65
CA ILE A 85 8.29 1.98 1.19
C ILE A 85 8.13 0.49 0.84
N ARG A 86 9.21 -0.12 0.34
CA ARG A 86 9.25 -1.55 -0.03
C ARG A 86 8.56 -2.43 1.02
N GLY A 87 7.62 -3.23 0.53
CA GLY A 87 6.84 -4.21 1.27
C GLY A 87 5.56 -3.70 1.88
N GLU A 88 5.40 -2.38 2.03
CA GLU A 88 4.19 -1.77 2.56
C GLU A 88 3.09 -1.73 1.51
N GLU A 89 1.84 -1.87 1.99
CA GLU A 89 0.65 -1.67 1.17
C GLU A 89 0.22 -0.20 1.16
N LEU A 90 -0.49 0.19 0.11
CA LEU A 90 -1.34 1.37 0.12
C LEU A 90 -2.66 1.12 -0.60
N GLY A 91 -3.71 1.75 -0.07
CA GLY A 91 -5.03 1.73 -0.67
C GLY A 91 -5.90 0.55 -0.24
N PHE A 92 -5.39 -0.39 0.57
CA PHE A 92 -6.18 -1.52 1.09
C PHE A 92 -7.36 -1.05 1.93
N VAL A 93 -7.13 -0.09 2.83
CA VAL A 93 -8.18 0.47 3.71
C VAL A 93 -9.37 1.00 2.91
N ALA A 94 -9.12 1.71 1.81
CA ALA A 94 -10.18 2.26 0.97
C ALA A 94 -10.93 1.15 0.21
N MET A 95 -10.21 0.13 -0.25
CA MET A 95 -10.81 -1.01 -0.94
C MET A 95 -11.73 -1.81 0.01
N ILE A 96 -11.27 -2.14 1.22
CA ILE A 96 -12.05 -2.92 2.18
C ILE A 96 -13.17 -2.09 2.83
N GLY A 97 -12.95 -0.78 3.01
CA GLY A 97 -13.91 0.16 3.55
C GLY A 97 -14.97 0.63 2.55
N LEU A 98 -14.89 0.20 1.28
CA LEU A 98 -15.82 0.54 0.21
C LEU A 98 -16.03 2.04 0.03
N HIS A 99 -14.94 2.81 0.07
CA HIS A 99 -14.98 4.25 -0.14
C HIS A 99 -13.92 4.68 -1.15
N ASP A 100 -14.09 5.87 -1.74
CA ASP A 100 -13.15 6.43 -2.70
C ASP A 100 -11.78 6.74 -2.05
N ARG A 101 -10.76 6.98 -2.87
CA ARG A 101 -9.43 7.35 -2.40
C ARG A 101 -9.50 8.64 -1.57
N VAL A 102 -8.99 8.59 -0.34
CA VAL A 102 -8.95 9.75 0.58
C VAL A 102 -7.76 10.69 0.34
N GLY A 103 -6.86 10.34 -0.58
CA GLY A 103 -5.69 11.14 -0.88
C GLY A 103 -5.04 10.77 -2.21
N THR A 104 -3.99 11.50 -2.57
CA THR A 104 -3.21 11.33 -3.79
C THR A 104 -1.86 10.69 -3.49
N ALA A 105 -1.55 9.56 -4.14
CA ALA A 105 -0.27 8.87 -4.01
C ALA A 105 0.65 9.22 -5.19
N VAL A 106 1.88 9.67 -4.89
CA VAL A 106 2.84 10.17 -5.89
C VAL A 106 4.18 9.46 -5.70
N ALA A 107 4.82 9.05 -6.78
CA ALA A 107 6.17 8.49 -6.77
C ALA A 107 7.20 9.54 -6.34
N ALA A 108 7.85 9.33 -5.19
CA ALA A 108 8.91 10.20 -4.69
C ALA A 108 10.26 9.93 -5.39
N GLU A 109 10.40 8.72 -5.93
CA GLU A 109 11.51 8.21 -6.74
C GLU A 109 10.97 7.16 -7.73
N GLU A 110 11.81 6.63 -8.62
CA GLU A 110 11.40 5.50 -9.48
C GLU A 110 10.84 4.36 -8.61
N THR A 111 9.61 3.94 -8.90
CA THR A 111 8.85 3.06 -8.01
C THR A 111 8.19 1.94 -8.80
N LEU A 112 8.30 0.72 -8.28
CA LEU A 112 7.55 -0.45 -8.74
C LEU A 112 6.49 -0.82 -7.71
N VAL A 113 5.26 -1.06 -8.18
CA VAL A 113 4.17 -1.57 -7.33
C VAL A 113 3.48 -2.78 -7.97
N ALA A 114 3.13 -3.76 -7.13
CA ALA A 114 2.14 -4.75 -7.50
C ALA A 114 0.75 -4.15 -7.28
N GLU A 115 -0.09 -4.13 -8.31
CA GLU A 115 -1.51 -3.79 -8.23
C GLU A 115 -2.30 -5.07 -8.03
N ILE A 116 -2.98 -5.18 -6.88
CA ILE A 116 -3.84 -6.31 -6.52
C ILE A 116 -5.29 -5.84 -6.63
N SER A 117 -6.02 -6.37 -7.61
CA SER A 117 -7.44 -6.02 -7.81
C SER A 117 -8.34 -6.67 -6.77
N SER A 118 -9.54 -6.11 -6.58
CA SER A 118 -10.60 -6.73 -5.77
C SER A 118 -10.93 -8.15 -6.24
N ASP A 119 -10.89 -8.38 -7.55
CA ASP A 119 -11.22 -9.68 -8.15
C ASP A 119 -10.14 -10.70 -7.85
N GLN A 120 -8.86 -10.34 -7.97
CA GLN A 120 -7.75 -11.21 -7.55
C GLN A 120 -7.78 -11.49 -6.05
N PHE A 121 -8.14 -10.49 -5.24
CA PHE A 121 -8.23 -10.65 -3.80
C PHE A 121 -9.36 -11.62 -3.40
N LEU A 122 -10.51 -11.52 -4.08
CA LEU A 122 -11.64 -12.44 -3.93
C LEU A 122 -11.30 -13.84 -4.45
N GLU A 123 -10.64 -13.96 -5.59
CA GLU A 123 -10.23 -15.24 -6.14
C GLU A 123 -9.23 -15.95 -5.22
N LEU A 124 -8.30 -15.21 -4.61
CA LEU A 124 -7.38 -15.76 -3.62
C LEU A 124 -8.13 -16.31 -2.39
N HIS A 125 -9.19 -15.61 -1.94
CA HIS A 125 -10.04 -16.09 -0.86
C HIS A 125 -10.69 -17.44 -1.18
N ILE A 126 -11.13 -17.64 -2.41
CA ILE A 126 -11.84 -18.85 -2.86
C ILE A 126 -10.85 -20.00 -3.12
N SER A 127 -9.77 -19.72 -3.84
CA SER A 127 -8.84 -20.74 -4.34
C SER A 127 -7.74 -21.13 -3.34
N GLU A 128 -7.30 -20.21 -2.48
CA GLU A 128 -6.23 -20.44 -1.50
C GLU A 128 -6.53 -19.79 -0.13
N PRO A 129 -7.52 -20.30 0.64
CA PRO A 129 -7.97 -19.68 1.89
C PRO A 129 -6.87 -19.47 2.94
N GLU A 130 -5.90 -20.38 3.02
CA GLU A 130 -4.76 -20.27 3.94
C GLU A 130 -3.86 -19.08 3.59
N ALA A 131 -3.50 -18.95 2.31
CA ALA A 131 -2.68 -17.84 1.83
C ALA A 131 -3.44 -16.51 1.92
N PHE A 132 -4.74 -16.50 1.62
CA PHE A 132 -5.61 -15.36 1.86
C PHE A 132 -5.59 -14.92 3.32
N GLY A 133 -5.74 -15.85 4.27
CA GLY A 133 -5.70 -15.56 5.70
C GLY A 133 -4.39 -14.91 6.15
N LEU A 134 -3.26 -15.40 5.64
CA LEU A 134 -1.94 -14.82 5.90
C LEU A 134 -1.81 -13.40 5.33
N LEU A 135 -2.24 -13.18 4.09
CA LEU A 135 -2.24 -11.86 3.46
C LEU A 135 -3.11 -10.88 4.25
N LEU A 136 -4.34 -11.29 4.59
CA LEU A 136 -5.27 -10.47 5.37
C LEU A 136 -4.70 -10.13 6.76
N LEU A 137 -4.02 -11.08 7.42
CA LEU A 137 -3.34 -10.82 8.70
C LEU A 137 -2.18 -9.83 8.54
N ASN A 138 -1.39 -9.92 7.47
CA ASN A 138 -0.32 -8.97 7.18
C ASN A 138 -0.88 -7.55 6.98
N LEU A 139 -1.92 -7.41 6.15
CA LEU A 139 -2.60 -6.14 5.87
C LEU A 139 -3.23 -5.55 7.15
N SER A 140 -3.92 -6.38 7.94
CA SER A 140 -4.53 -5.97 9.21
C SER A 140 -3.48 -5.50 10.23
N ARG A 141 -2.30 -6.14 10.27
CA ARG A 141 -1.18 -5.72 11.11
C ARG A 141 -0.62 -4.37 10.70
N GLU A 142 -0.58 -4.05 9.40
CA GLU A 142 -0.20 -2.71 8.93
C GLU A 142 -1.22 -1.65 9.35
N MET A 143 -2.52 -1.94 9.20
CA MET A 143 -3.57 -1.04 9.69
C MET A 143 -3.45 -0.77 11.19
N ALA A 144 -3.23 -1.82 11.99
CA ALA A 144 -3.04 -1.69 13.44
C ALA A 144 -1.82 -0.83 13.81
N ARG A 145 -0.72 -0.95 13.04
CA ARG A 145 0.45 -0.06 13.18
C ARG A 145 0.09 1.38 12.85
N GLY A 146 -0.64 1.61 11.76
CA GLY A 146 -1.12 2.94 11.36
C GLY A 146 -2.01 3.60 12.42
N ILE A 147 -2.99 2.88 12.97
CA ILE A 147 -3.87 3.38 14.04
C ILE A 147 -3.06 3.78 15.28
N ARG A 148 -2.09 2.94 15.68
CA ARG A 148 -1.23 3.23 16.83
C ARG A 148 -0.40 4.50 16.60
N GLN A 149 0.16 4.68 15.41
CA GLN A 149 0.91 5.88 15.04
C GLN A 149 0.03 7.13 15.05
N LEU A 150 -1.17 7.06 14.48
CA LEU A 150 -2.14 8.16 14.50
C LEU A 150 -2.50 8.58 15.92
N ASN A 151 -2.78 7.61 16.81
CA ASN A 151 -3.07 7.90 18.22
C ASN A 151 -1.91 8.60 18.91
N ASN A 152 -0.66 8.19 18.64
CA ASN A 152 0.52 8.85 19.22
C ASN A 152 0.66 10.31 18.73
N ILE A 153 0.41 10.57 17.45
CA ILE A 153 0.46 11.93 16.88
C ILE A 153 -0.61 12.83 17.53
N ILE A 154 -1.83 12.33 17.69
CA ILE A 154 -2.94 13.07 18.33
C ILE A 154 -2.55 13.47 19.76
N VAL A 155 -1.99 12.54 20.54
CA VAL A 155 -1.53 12.82 21.90
C VAL A 155 -0.43 13.87 21.92
N GLN A 156 0.56 13.76 21.03
CA GLN A 156 1.65 14.74 20.92
C GLN A 156 1.13 16.15 20.58
N MET A 157 0.19 16.27 19.64
CA MET A 157 -0.43 17.55 19.27
C MET A 157 -1.19 18.17 20.44
N SER A 158 -1.93 17.37 21.21
CA SER A 158 -2.65 17.83 22.41
C SER A 158 -1.69 18.37 23.50
N MET A 159 -0.57 17.69 23.72
CA MET A 159 0.45 18.15 24.68
C MET A 159 1.14 19.46 24.24
N GLN A 160 1.36 19.65 22.94
CA GLN A 160 1.94 20.89 22.40
C GLN A 160 0.98 22.09 22.51
N GLN A 161 -0.34 21.88 22.34
CA GLN A 161 -1.32 22.96 22.53
C GLN A 161 -1.47 23.41 23.99
N ASN A 162 -1.26 22.51 24.95
CA ASN A 162 -1.30 22.85 26.38
C ASN A 162 -0.05 23.58 26.89
N THR A 163 1.11 23.38 26.26
CA THR A 163 2.35 24.09 26.63
C THR A 163 2.40 25.53 26.12
N GLY A 164 1.64 25.88 25.08
CA GLY A 164 1.52 27.25 24.56
C GLY A 164 0.54 28.17 25.30
N LYS A 165 -0.20 27.68 26.30
CA LYS A 165 -1.18 28.47 27.09
C LYS A 165 -0.71 28.83 28.50
N ALA A 166 0.54 28.49 28.86
CA ALA A 166 1.10 28.72 30.19
C ALA A 166 2.07 29.92 30.25
N GLY A 167 1.96 30.87 29.31
CA GLY A 167 2.78 32.09 29.24
C GLY A 167 1.95 33.36 29.35
#